data_AF-A0A969YQD8-F1
#
_entry.id   AF-A0A969YQD8-F1
#
_cell.length_a   1.000
_cell.length_b   1.000
_cell.length_c   1.000
_cell.angle_alpha   90.00
_cell.angle_beta   90.00
_cell.angle_gamma   90.00
#
_symmetry.space_group_name_H-M   'P 1'
#
loop_
_entity.id
_entity.type
_entity.pdbx_description
1 polymer ?
#
loop_
_entity_poly.entity_id
_entity_poly.type
_entity_poly.pdbx_seq_one_letter_code
_entity_poly.pdbx_strand_id
1 'polypeptide(L)'
;MAKLLYFKPWDWVIGVGVYVDEFTETSDRIGNLGKRGNTILLVVLAGSVVAAIVIWMLVSSSIAKPVDRIIRDLMDSAGRVSSASEQITSASQTLAEGTSQQAASIEETSSSMEEMSSMTKQNASNAKQANVIMKDVLEITTRADDSMVHLTGSMDEISKASEQTRKIIKTIDEIAFQTNLLALNAAVEAARAGEAGAGFAVVADEVRNLAMRAADAARNTATLIDDTVRKVKGGSELVGRTSEGFAAVTSGLSKMDKLVAEIAAASEEQAAGIEQVNRAVTEMDKVVQHNAANAEKSASASHEMNTQAVHMANIVAQLTCVVRGNKGVPQGAGFITPGQANRGDEGSRPSLPLYGRQKRNGNGKESVTMPSIMANLKKKIVHVDGTPLGARNSSDAENIHVED
;
A
#
# COMPACT_ATOMS: atom_id res chain seq x y z
N MET A 1 -129.41 -24.07 13.03
CA MET A 1 -130.57 -23.22 12.65
C MET A 1 -131.59 -24.09 11.93
N ALA A 2 -132.85 -24.12 12.39
CA ALA A 2 -133.92 -24.91 11.76
C ALA A 2 -134.87 -23.98 10.97
N LYS A 3 -135.34 -24.43 9.80
CA LYS A 3 -136.30 -23.71 8.95
C LYS A 3 -137.59 -24.52 8.88
N LEU A 4 -138.71 -23.92 9.30
CA LEU A 4 -140.04 -24.55 9.35
C LEU A 4 -140.90 -24.05 8.18
N LEU A 5 -141.50 -24.98 7.43
CA LEU A 5 -142.45 -24.69 6.35
C LEU A 5 -143.79 -25.38 6.68
N TYR A 6 -144.88 -24.61 6.66
CA TYR A 6 -146.23 -25.06 7.03
C TYR A 6 -147.10 -25.28 5.78
N PHE A 7 -147.76 -26.43 5.67
CA PHE A 7 -148.55 -26.81 4.48
C PHE A 7 -150.05 -26.96 4.83
N LYS A 8 -150.87 -25.99 4.42
CA LYS A 8 -152.21 -25.70 4.94
C LYS A 8 -153.35 -26.73 4.67
N PRO A 9 -153.37 -27.56 3.61
CA PRO A 9 -154.56 -28.39 3.34
C PRO A 9 -154.62 -29.71 4.12
N TRP A 10 -153.56 -30.10 4.86
CA TRP A 10 -153.43 -31.44 5.48
C TRP A 10 -152.84 -31.43 6.91
N ASP A 11 -152.77 -30.27 7.57
CA ASP A 11 -152.40 -30.08 9.00
C ASP A 11 -151.12 -30.80 9.47
N TRP A 12 -150.07 -30.82 8.64
CA TRP A 12 -148.75 -31.41 8.97
C TRP A 12 -147.64 -30.36 9.01
N VAL A 13 -146.69 -30.54 9.95
CA VAL A 13 -145.47 -29.73 10.11
C VAL A 13 -144.25 -30.60 9.81
N ILE A 14 -143.44 -30.22 8.81
CA ILE A 14 -142.16 -30.87 8.51
C ILE A 14 -141.02 -29.94 8.95
N GLY A 15 -140.23 -30.38 9.93
CA GLY A 15 -139.02 -29.70 10.38
C GLY A 15 -137.78 -30.48 9.96
N VAL A 16 -136.86 -29.83 9.24
CA VAL A 16 -135.52 -30.38 8.95
C VAL A 16 -134.52 -29.68 9.85
N GLY A 17 -133.95 -30.42 10.80
CA GLY A 17 -132.89 -29.97 11.70
C GLY A 17 -131.57 -30.63 11.33
N VAL A 18 -130.49 -29.86 11.29
CA VAL A 18 -129.12 -30.35 11.12
C VAL A 18 -128.39 -30.14 12.45
N TYR A 19 -127.77 -31.20 12.99
CA TYR A 19 -126.99 -31.16 14.22
C TYR A 19 -125.69 -30.37 13.98
N VAL A 20 -125.51 -29.25 14.70
CA VAL A 20 -124.35 -28.34 14.57
C VAL A 20 -123.18 -28.78 15.48
N ASP A 21 -123.40 -29.74 16.38
CA ASP A 21 -122.40 -30.19 17.35
C ASP A 21 -121.26 -31.03 16.73
N GLU A 22 -121.45 -31.64 15.56
CA GLU A 22 -120.35 -32.30 14.82
C GLU A 22 -119.40 -31.29 14.13
N PHE A 23 -119.84 -30.06 13.87
CA PHE A 23 -119.02 -29.05 13.18
C PHE A 23 -118.14 -28.25 14.16
N THR A 24 -118.60 -28.06 15.40
CA THR A 24 -117.86 -27.33 16.45
C THR A 24 -116.72 -28.16 17.05
N GLU A 25 -116.85 -29.48 17.16
CA GLU A 25 -115.76 -30.36 17.60
C GLU A 25 -114.63 -30.44 16.55
N THR A 26 -114.96 -30.36 15.26
CA THR A 26 -113.95 -30.25 14.19
C THR A 26 -113.24 -28.90 14.18
N SER A 27 -113.92 -27.80 14.53
CA SER A 27 -113.31 -26.46 14.56
C SER A 27 -112.27 -26.30 15.68
N ASP A 28 -112.55 -26.82 16.88
CA ASP A 28 -111.61 -26.76 18.01
C ASP A 28 -110.43 -27.72 17.88
N ARG A 29 -110.61 -28.87 17.21
CA ARG A 29 -109.50 -29.73 16.80
C ARG A 29 -108.62 -29.05 15.74
N ILE A 30 -109.21 -28.38 14.73
CA ILE A 30 -108.47 -27.64 13.70
C ILE A 30 -107.71 -26.42 14.29
N GLY A 31 -108.30 -25.70 15.24
CA GLY A 31 -107.66 -24.56 15.91
C GLY A 31 -106.45 -24.95 16.77
N ASN A 32 -106.53 -26.08 17.48
CA ASN A 32 -105.40 -26.61 18.25
C ASN A 32 -104.34 -27.31 17.38
N LEU A 33 -104.72 -27.91 16.25
CA LEU A 33 -103.77 -28.38 15.22
C LEU A 33 -103.02 -27.20 14.57
N GLY A 34 -103.70 -26.08 14.29
CA GLY A 34 -103.07 -24.87 13.74
C GLY A 34 -102.06 -24.22 14.69
N LYS A 35 -102.38 -24.13 15.99
CA LYS A 35 -101.45 -23.61 17.02
C LYS A 35 -100.25 -24.54 17.25
N ARG A 36 -100.45 -25.86 17.25
CA ARG A 36 -99.36 -26.86 17.33
C ARG A 36 -98.48 -26.85 16.07
N GLY A 37 -99.07 -26.71 14.89
CA GLY A 37 -98.33 -26.56 13.63
C GLY A 37 -97.48 -25.27 13.59
N ASN A 38 -98.05 -24.14 14.01
CA ASN A 38 -97.33 -22.86 14.04
C ASN A 38 -96.19 -22.85 15.09
N THR A 39 -96.39 -23.47 16.25
CA THR A 39 -95.33 -23.60 17.27
C THR A 39 -94.19 -24.52 16.83
N ILE A 40 -94.48 -25.64 16.17
CA ILE A 40 -93.44 -26.50 15.55
C ILE A 40 -92.66 -25.73 14.48
N LEU A 41 -93.34 -24.96 13.63
CA LEU A 41 -92.70 -24.16 12.58
C LEU A 41 -91.79 -23.06 13.15
N LEU A 42 -92.22 -22.38 14.22
CA LEU A 42 -91.39 -21.40 14.94
C LEU A 42 -90.16 -22.04 15.61
N VAL A 43 -90.28 -23.24 16.19
CA VAL A 43 -89.15 -23.95 16.80
C VAL A 43 -88.14 -24.41 15.74
N VAL A 44 -88.60 -24.91 14.59
CA VAL A 44 -87.71 -25.28 13.47
C VAL A 44 -87.01 -24.06 12.90
N LEU A 45 -87.72 -22.95 12.73
CA LEU A 45 -87.16 -21.71 12.21
C LEU A 45 -86.14 -21.11 13.19
N ALA A 46 -86.47 -21.06 14.49
CA ALA A 46 -85.53 -20.67 15.54
C ALA A 46 -84.31 -21.62 15.59
N GLY A 47 -84.53 -22.93 15.49
CA GLY A 47 -83.46 -23.93 15.41
C GLY A 47 -82.56 -23.75 14.20
N SER A 48 -83.12 -23.41 13.03
CA SER A 48 -82.35 -23.14 11.81
C SER A 48 -81.50 -21.86 11.92
N VAL A 49 -82.03 -20.81 12.57
CA VAL A 49 -81.30 -19.57 12.84
C VAL A 49 -80.16 -19.83 13.82
N VAL A 50 -80.41 -20.58 14.90
CA VAL A 50 -79.37 -20.98 15.85
C VAL A 50 -78.30 -21.84 15.17
N ALA A 51 -78.70 -22.82 14.34
CA ALA A 51 -77.76 -23.63 13.57
C ALA A 51 -76.92 -22.78 12.60
N ALA A 52 -77.52 -21.81 11.91
CA ALA A 52 -76.79 -20.88 11.05
C ALA A 52 -75.79 -20.02 11.83
N ILE A 53 -76.16 -19.54 13.02
CA ILE A 53 -75.25 -18.78 13.91
C ILE A 53 -74.12 -19.66 14.42
N VAL A 54 -74.39 -20.92 14.79
CA VAL A 54 -73.37 -21.87 15.24
C VAL A 54 -72.42 -22.23 14.09
N ILE A 55 -72.94 -22.50 12.89
CA ILE A 55 -72.11 -22.72 11.69
C ILE A 55 -71.26 -21.49 11.40
N TRP A 56 -71.85 -20.29 11.45
CA TRP A 56 -71.11 -19.04 11.27
C TRP A 56 -70.02 -18.86 12.35
N MET A 57 -70.31 -19.13 13.62
CA MET A 57 -69.34 -19.08 14.71
C MET A 57 -68.23 -20.13 14.54
N LEU A 58 -68.56 -21.35 14.12
CA LEU A 58 -67.59 -22.42 13.88
C LEU A 58 -66.69 -22.09 12.68
N VAL A 59 -67.26 -21.66 11.56
CA VAL A 59 -66.51 -21.26 10.37
C VAL A 59 -65.64 -20.03 10.65
N SER A 60 -66.19 -19.01 11.33
CA SER A 60 -65.45 -17.80 11.74
C SER A 60 -64.32 -18.12 12.72
N SER A 61 -64.57 -18.97 13.71
CA SER A 61 -63.54 -19.33 14.71
C SER A 61 -62.51 -20.33 14.18
N SER A 62 -62.88 -21.21 13.25
CA SER A 62 -62.01 -22.28 12.74
C SER A 62 -61.21 -21.87 11.49
N ILE A 63 -61.70 -20.91 10.69
CA ILE A 63 -61.02 -20.45 9.46
C ILE A 63 -60.52 -19.01 9.58
N ALA A 64 -61.37 -18.07 9.99
CA ALA A 64 -60.98 -16.66 9.97
C ALA A 64 -59.88 -16.33 11.00
N LYS A 65 -59.93 -16.92 12.21
CA LYS A 65 -58.90 -16.69 13.24
C LYS A 65 -57.51 -17.24 12.85
N PRO A 66 -57.37 -18.50 12.37
CA PRO A 66 -56.06 -18.99 11.94
C PRO A 66 -55.51 -18.25 10.71
N VAL A 67 -56.36 -17.93 9.73
CA VAL A 67 -55.94 -17.16 8.56
C VAL A 67 -55.50 -15.74 8.95
N ASP A 68 -56.19 -15.08 9.88
CA ASP A 68 -55.77 -13.77 10.41
C ASP A 68 -54.41 -13.84 11.10
N ARG A 69 -54.13 -14.91 11.84
CA ARG A 69 -52.81 -15.13 12.45
C ARG A 69 -51.73 -15.29 11.39
N ILE A 70 -51.95 -16.16 10.40
CA ILE A 70 -51.00 -16.37 9.29
C ILE A 70 -50.76 -15.08 8.51
N ILE A 71 -51.80 -14.27 8.27
CA ILE A 71 -51.68 -12.95 7.63
C ILE A 71 -50.75 -12.04 8.42
N ARG A 72 -50.93 -11.96 9.75
CA ARG A 72 -50.04 -11.14 10.62
C ARG A 72 -48.61 -11.65 10.57
N ASP A 73 -48.41 -12.95 10.71
CA ASP A 73 -47.08 -13.57 10.69
C ASP A 73 -46.38 -13.35 9.33
N LEU A 74 -47.12 -13.44 8.22
CA LEU A 74 -46.60 -13.16 6.87
C LEU A 74 -46.26 -11.68 6.68
N MET A 75 -47.10 -10.77 7.19
CA MET A 75 -46.85 -9.33 7.09
C MET A 75 -45.63 -8.92 7.92
N ASP A 76 -45.51 -9.45 9.14
CA ASP A 76 -44.32 -9.23 9.98
C ASP A 76 -43.06 -9.83 9.34
N SER A 77 -43.16 -11.03 8.76
CA SER A 77 -42.05 -11.66 8.04
C SER A 77 -41.64 -10.87 6.81
N ALA A 78 -42.60 -10.37 6.02
CA ALA A 78 -42.34 -9.49 4.88
C ALA A 78 -41.62 -8.21 5.31
N GLY A 79 -42.09 -7.56 6.38
CA GLY A 79 -41.43 -6.38 6.96
C GLY A 79 -39.99 -6.67 7.38
N ARG A 80 -39.75 -7.80 8.05
CA ARG A 80 -38.39 -8.21 8.45
C ARG A 80 -37.48 -8.48 7.26
N VAL A 81 -37.97 -9.13 6.20
CA VAL A 81 -37.19 -9.38 4.97
C VAL A 81 -36.86 -8.06 4.27
N SER A 82 -37.82 -7.14 4.18
CA SER A 82 -37.62 -5.81 3.59
C SER A 82 -36.53 -5.04 4.33
N SER A 83 -36.65 -4.90 5.66
CA SER A 83 -35.64 -4.20 6.47
C SER A 83 -34.26 -4.88 6.42
N ALA A 84 -34.18 -6.21 6.46
CA ALA A 84 -32.92 -6.93 6.33
C ALA A 84 -32.28 -6.71 4.95
N SER A 85 -33.08 -6.66 3.89
CA SER A 85 -32.60 -6.41 2.53
C SER A 85 -32.06 -4.99 2.35
N GLU A 86 -32.70 -3.99 2.96
CA GLU A 86 -32.19 -2.62 2.99
C GLU A 86 -30.85 -2.53 3.73
N GLN A 87 -30.71 -3.23 4.87
CA GLN A 87 -29.44 -3.32 5.60
C GLN A 87 -28.32 -3.96 4.77
N ILE A 88 -28.60 -5.06 4.07
CA ILE A 88 -27.59 -5.72 3.22
C ILE A 88 -27.22 -4.81 2.04
N THR A 89 -28.18 -4.09 1.46
CA THR A 89 -27.91 -3.11 0.39
C THR A 89 -26.96 -2.02 0.87
N SER A 90 -27.24 -1.43 2.03
CA SER A 90 -26.37 -0.41 2.64
C SER A 90 -24.97 -0.96 2.94
N ALA A 91 -24.87 -2.14 3.55
CA ALA A 91 -23.59 -2.79 3.83
C ALA A 91 -22.80 -3.08 2.55
N SER A 92 -23.49 -3.49 1.48
CA SER A 92 -22.88 -3.75 0.18
C SER A 92 -22.35 -2.46 -0.47
N GLN A 93 -23.06 -1.35 -0.33
CA GLN A 93 -22.59 -0.05 -0.82
C GLN A 93 -21.34 0.42 -0.07
N THR A 94 -21.31 0.29 1.26
CA THR A 94 -20.11 0.58 2.06
C THR A 94 -18.94 -0.33 1.69
N LEU A 95 -19.20 -1.62 1.44
CA LEU A 95 -18.17 -2.55 0.96
C LEU A 95 -17.62 -2.13 -0.40
N ALA A 96 -18.48 -1.70 -1.34
CA ALA A 96 -18.06 -1.22 -2.65
C ALA A 96 -17.18 0.04 -2.53
N GLU A 97 -17.56 0.98 -1.67
CA GLU A 97 -16.80 2.21 -1.43
C GLU A 97 -15.42 1.90 -0.80
N GLY A 98 -15.39 1.06 0.24
CA GLY A 98 -14.14 0.60 0.87
C GLY A 98 -13.24 -0.16 -0.12
N THR A 99 -13.83 -0.98 -0.99
CA THR A 99 -13.11 -1.70 -2.04
C THR A 99 -12.52 -0.73 -3.07
N SER A 100 -13.23 0.32 -3.45
CA SER A 100 -12.71 1.36 -4.35
C SER A 100 -11.54 2.11 -3.74
N GLN A 101 -11.59 2.39 -2.43
CA GLN A 101 -10.48 3.04 -1.75
C GLN A 101 -9.26 2.11 -1.64
N GLN A 102 -9.48 0.83 -1.36
CA GLN A 102 -8.42 -0.18 -1.35
C GLN A 102 -7.76 -0.34 -2.73
N ALA A 103 -8.53 -0.29 -3.82
CA ALA A 103 -8.00 -0.31 -5.18
C ALA A 103 -7.03 0.86 -5.43
N ALA A 104 -7.39 2.08 -5.00
CA ALA A 104 -6.52 3.24 -5.13
C ALA A 104 -5.21 3.09 -4.34
N SER A 105 -5.28 2.56 -3.11
CA SER A 105 -4.08 2.28 -2.31
C SER A 105 -3.18 1.20 -2.93
N ILE A 106 -3.77 0.19 -3.57
CA ILE A 106 -3.03 -0.84 -4.32
C ILE A 106 -2.30 -0.22 -5.53
N GLU A 107 -2.94 0.69 -6.26
CA GLU A 107 -2.33 1.38 -7.40
C GLU A 107 -1.13 2.24 -6.97
N GLU A 108 -1.26 3.00 -5.87
CA GLU A 108 -0.17 3.78 -5.29
C GLU A 108 0.97 2.89 -4.77
N THR A 109 0.64 1.77 -4.12
CA THR A 109 1.61 0.78 -3.67
C THR A 109 2.36 0.17 -4.86
N SER A 110 1.65 -0.19 -5.93
CA SER A 110 2.25 -0.72 -7.16
C SER A 110 3.22 0.27 -7.79
N SER A 111 2.85 1.55 -7.90
CA SER A 111 3.73 2.60 -8.40
C SER A 111 4.99 2.76 -7.53
N SER A 112 4.84 2.73 -6.21
CA SER A 112 5.96 2.80 -5.27
C SER A 112 6.89 1.59 -5.40
N MET A 113 6.32 0.41 -5.66
CA MET A 113 7.08 -0.83 -5.88
C MET A 113 7.85 -0.82 -7.21
N GLU A 114 7.31 -0.24 -8.27
CA GLU A 114 8.03 -0.03 -9.53
C GLU A 114 9.22 0.91 -9.36
N GLU A 115 9.02 2.03 -8.66
CA GLU A 115 10.10 2.97 -8.36
C GLU A 115 11.18 2.33 -7.49
N MET A 116 10.77 1.59 -6.44
CA MET A 116 11.69 0.84 -5.58
C MET A 116 12.47 -0.21 -6.38
N SER A 117 11.81 -0.96 -7.27
CA SER A 117 12.47 -1.93 -8.15
C SER A 117 13.53 -1.26 -9.03
N SER A 118 13.22 -0.09 -9.60
CA SER A 118 14.14 0.67 -10.44
C SER A 118 15.36 1.14 -9.64
N MET A 119 15.13 1.73 -8.46
CA MET A 119 16.20 2.19 -7.57
C MET A 119 17.09 1.05 -7.10
N THR A 120 16.52 -0.10 -6.70
CA THR A 120 17.30 -1.27 -6.29
C THR A 120 18.17 -1.81 -7.42
N LYS A 121 17.65 -1.86 -8.66
CA LYS A 121 18.44 -2.26 -9.83
C LYS A 121 19.55 -1.27 -10.14
N GLN A 122 19.29 0.02 -9.98
CA GLN A 122 20.30 1.06 -10.12
C GLN A 122 21.38 0.93 -9.05
N ASN A 123 21.02 0.64 -7.80
CA ASN A 123 21.97 0.39 -6.71
C ASN A 123 22.88 -0.80 -6.99
N ALA A 124 22.34 -1.92 -7.48
CA ALA A 124 23.14 -3.09 -7.88
C ALA A 124 24.13 -2.73 -9.02
N SER A 125 23.68 -1.98 -10.01
CA SER A 125 24.54 -1.49 -11.11
C SER A 125 25.64 -0.56 -10.61
N ASN A 126 25.31 0.39 -9.74
CA ASN A 126 26.26 1.34 -9.16
C ASN A 126 27.29 0.63 -8.28
N ALA A 127 26.87 -0.37 -7.49
CA ALA A 127 27.78 -1.20 -6.71
C ALA A 127 28.75 -1.97 -7.63
N LYS A 128 28.26 -2.53 -8.73
CA LYS A 128 29.12 -3.20 -9.72
C LYS A 128 30.14 -2.24 -10.35
N GLN A 129 29.72 -1.02 -10.70
CA GLN A 129 30.62 0.01 -11.23
C GLN A 129 31.66 0.44 -10.19
N ALA A 130 31.24 0.64 -8.94
CA ALA A 130 32.15 0.95 -7.84
C ALA A 130 33.19 -0.16 -7.66
N ASN A 131 32.82 -1.45 -7.76
CA ASN A 131 33.76 -2.56 -7.69
C ASN A 131 34.84 -2.51 -8.79
N VAL A 132 34.47 -2.12 -10.02
CA VAL A 132 35.43 -1.94 -11.12
C VAL A 132 36.41 -0.82 -10.79
N ILE A 133 35.92 0.35 -10.37
CA ILE A 133 36.78 1.49 -10.00
C ILE A 133 37.71 1.10 -8.84
N MET A 134 37.21 0.37 -7.86
CA MET A 134 38.00 -0.10 -6.73
C MET A 134 39.17 -1.01 -7.15
N LYS A 135 38.96 -1.87 -8.16
CA LYS A 135 40.02 -2.71 -8.72
C LYS A 135 41.10 -1.89 -9.42
N ASP A 136 40.69 -0.88 -10.20
CA ASP A 136 41.63 0.03 -10.87
C ASP A 136 42.47 0.81 -9.84
N VAL A 137 41.83 1.32 -8.79
CA VAL A 137 42.53 2.04 -7.70
C VAL A 137 43.48 1.12 -6.93
N LEU A 138 43.08 -0.14 -6.70
CA LEU A 138 43.94 -1.14 -6.06
C LEU A 138 45.19 -1.41 -6.92
N GLU A 139 45.04 -1.52 -8.24
CA GLU A 139 46.16 -1.71 -9.16
C GLU A 139 47.13 -0.51 -9.13
N ILE A 140 46.60 0.72 -9.17
CA ILE A 140 47.40 1.95 -9.08
C ILE A 140 48.15 2.01 -7.75
N THR A 141 47.49 1.67 -6.65
CA THR A 141 48.08 1.68 -5.31
C THR A 141 49.18 0.62 -5.19
N THR A 142 48.98 -0.56 -5.79
CA THR A 142 50.00 -1.62 -5.82
C THR A 142 51.24 -1.18 -6.60
N ARG A 143 51.08 -0.49 -7.73
CA ARG A 143 52.20 0.10 -8.48
C ARG A 143 52.93 1.20 -7.71
N ALA A 144 52.19 1.99 -6.93
CA ALA A 144 52.78 3.01 -6.06
C ALA A 144 53.60 2.39 -4.92
N ASP A 145 53.12 1.29 -4.32
CA ASP A 145 53.84 0.56 -3.28
C ASP A 145 55.15 -0.04 -3.82
N ASP A 146 55.11 -0.67 -5.00
CA ASP A 146 56.32 -1.18 -5.69
C ASP A 146 57.34 -0.06 -5.97
N SER A 147 56.86 1.11 -6.40
CA SER A 147 57.72 2.30 -6.59
C SER A 147 58.36 2.77 -5.27
N MET A 148 57.66 2.66 -4.14
CA MET A 148 58.21 2.98 -2.82
C MET A 148 59.27 1.97 -2.36
N VAL A 149 59.11 0.69 -2.70
CA VAL A 149 60.14 -0.34 -2.47
C VAL A 149 61.43 0.01 -3.24
N HIS A 150 61.31 0.37 -4.52
CA HIS A 150 62.44 0.81 -5.34
C HIS A 150 63.09 2.09 -4.80
N LEU A 151 62.29 3.05 -4.34
CA LEU A 151 62.79 4.29 -3.75
C LEU A 151 63.55 4.03 -2.44
N THR A 152 63.04 3.12 -1.60
CA THR A 152 63.71 2.70 -0.37
C THR A 152 65.06 2.07 -0.66
N GLY A 153 65.12 1.19 -1.66
CA GLY A 153 66.38 0.60 -2.13
C GLY A 153 67.39 1.66 -2.60
N SER A 154 66.93 2.63 -3.39
CA SER A 154 67.78 3.75 -3.85
C SER A 154 68.34 4.58 -2.69
N MET A 155 67.54 4.84 -1.65
CA MET A 155 68.00 5.57 -0.46
C MET A 155 69.06 4.80 0.32
N ASP A 156 68.93 3.48 0.43
CA ASP A 156 69.94 2.61 1.05
C ASP A 156 71.25 2.59 0.24
N GLU A 157 71.17 2.53 -1.09
CA GLU A 157 72.34 2.62 -1.97
C GLU A 157 73.06 3.97 -1.84
N ILE A 158 72.33 5.08 -1.83
CA ILE A 158 72.88 6.43 -1.63
C ILE A 158 73.54 6.53 -0.24
N SER A 159 72.91 5.97 0.80
CA SER A 159 73.46 5.95 2.16
C SER A 159 74.79 5.19 2.20
N LYS A 160 74.85 4.00 1.59
CA LYS A 160 76.07 3.18 1.48
C LYS A 160 77.17 3.90 0.69
N ALA A 161 76.83 4.52 -0.45
CA ALA A 161 77.79 5.28 -1.27
C ALA A 161 78.35 6.49 -0.50
N SER A 162 77.52 7.17 0.30
CA SER A 162 77.93 8.29 1.13
C SER A 162 78.87 7.84 2.26
N GLU A 163 78.61 6.69 2.90
CA GLU A 163 79.50 6.08 3.89
C GLU A 163 80.87 5.72 3.30
N GLN A 164 80.89 5.18 2.08
CA GLN A 164 82.15 4.90 1.37
C GLN A 164 82.91 6.18 1.04
N THR A 165 82.22 7.22 0.56
CA THR A 165 82.83 8.53 0.30
C THR A 165 83.43 9.12 1.59
N ARG A 166 82.73 9.03 2.73
CA ARG A 166 83.25 9.46 4.04
C ARG A 166 84.56 8.75 4.38
N LYS A 167 84.66 7.44 4.15
CA LYS A 167 85.91 6.68 4.37
C LYS A 167 87.04 7.18 3.48
N ILE A 168 86.76 7.44 2.20
CA ILE A 168 87.75 7.98 1.25
C ILE A 168 88.26 9.35 1.72
N ILE A 169 87.36 10.26 2.10
CA ILE A 169 87.74 11.59 2.60
C ILE A 169 88.58 11.48 3.87
N LYS A 170 88.26 10.56 4.78
CA LYS A 170 89.08 10.29 5.96
C LYS A 170 90.49 9.84 5.59
N THR A 171 90.64 8.94 4.62
CA THR A 171 91.95 8.54 4.11
C THR A 171 92.71 9.72 3.47
N ILE A 172 92.03 10.63 2.78
CA ILE A 172 92.65 11.85 2.23
C ILE A 172 93.17 12.77 3.35
N ASP A 173 92.39 12.96 4.43
CA ASP A 173 92.82 13.74 5.61
C ASP A 173 94.06 13.09 6.27
N GLU A 174 94.08 11.76 6.39
CA GLU A 174 95.23 11.00 6.90
C GLU A 174 96.47 11.18 6.01
N ILE A 175 96.33 11.14 4.67
CA ILE A 175 97.42 11.38 3.71
C ILE A 175 97.92 12.82 3.81
N ALA A 176 97.02 13.80 3.90
CA ALA A 176 97.37 15.21 4.05
C ALA A 176 98.16 15.44 5.35
N PHE A 177 97.73 14.82 6.46
CA PHE A 177 98.44 14.87 7.73
C PHE A 177 99.85 14.25 7.66
N GLN A 178 99.98 13.06 7.05
CA GLN A 178 101.28 12.42 6.83
C GLN A 178 102.21 13.27 5.95
N THR A 179 101.67 13.88 4.89
CA THR A 179 102.42 14.79 4.00
C THR A 179 102.90 16.02 4.74
N ASN A 180 102.07 16.60 5.60
CA ASN A 180 102.44 17.73 6.46
C ASN A 180 103.58 17.37 7.43
N LEU A 181 103.56 16.16 8.02
CA LEU A 181 104.65 15.67 8.87
C LEU A 181 105.94 15.42 8.09
N LEU A 182 105.87 14.84 6.88
CA LEU A 182 107.03 14.64 6.00
C LEU A 182 107.66 15.98 5.59
N ALA A 183 106.84 16.95 5.22
CA ALA A 183 107.28 18.29 4.85
C ALA A 183 107.94 19.02 6.04
N LEU A 184 107.39 18.88 7.25
CA LEU A 184 108.00 19.40 8.46
C LEU A 184 109.39 18.77 8.71
N ASN A 185 109.52 17.45 8.59
CA ASN A 185 110.80 16.77 8.73
C ASN A 185 111.82 17.25 7.68
N ALA A 186 111.38 17.44 6.43
CA ALA A 186 112.22 17.97 5.36
C ALA A 186 112.66 19.42 5.61
N ALA A 187 111.76 20.27 6.11
CA ALA A 187 112.09 21.66 6.47
C ALA A 187 113.14 21.71 7.61
N VAL A 188 113.02 20.82 8.60
CA VAL A 188 114.00 20.69 9.69
C VAL A 188 115.38 20.25 9.16
N GLU A 189 115.42 19.24 8.29
CA GLU A 189 116.70 18.75 7.74
C GLU A 189 117.33 19.77 6.76
N ALA A 190 116.50 20.51 6.00
CA ALA A 190 116.95 21.61 5.17
C ALA A 190 117.56 22.76 6.00
N ALA A 191 116.94 23.12 7.13
CA ALA A 191 117.49 24.10 8.07
C ALA A 191 118.83 23.62 8.67
N ARG A 192 118.95 22.30 8.91
CA ARG A 192 120.18 21.67 9.42
C ARG A 192 121.34 21.70 8.41
N ALA A 193 121.04 21.66 7.11
CA ALA A 193 122.03 21.76 6.04
C ALA A 193 122.54 23.20 5.77
N GLY A 194 122.01 24.22 6.45
CA GLY A 194 122.44 25.62 6.32
C GLY A 194 122.19 26.20 4.93
N GLU A 195 123.15 26.93 4.37
CA GLU A 195 122.98 27.57 3.05
C GLU A 195 122.75 26.59 1.90
N ALA A 196 123.30 25.37 1.97
CA ALA A 196 123.07 24.34 0.95
C ALA A 196 121.62 23.83 0.92
N GLY A 197 120.88 23.98 2.02
CA GLY A 197 119.49 23.54 2.17
C GLY A 197 118.45 24.62 1.88
N ALA A 198 118.83 25.88 1.64
CA ALA A 198 117.90 27.00 1.55
C ALA A 198 116.82 26.82 0.47
N GLY A 199 117.18 26.28 -0.71
CA GLY A 199 116.21 25.97 -1.77
C GLY A 199 115.25 24.84 -1.40
N PHE A 200 115.72 23.82 -0.67
CA PHE A 200 114.89 22.71 -0.19
C PHE A 200 113.93 23.15 0.93
N ALA A 201 114.33 24.09 1.78
CA ALA A 201 113.47 24.64 2.83
C ALA A 201 112.22 25.33 2.26
N VAL A 202 112.38 26.11 1.19
CA VAL A 202 111.24 26.78 0.52
C VAL A 202 110.27 25.76 -0.08
N VAL A 203 110.78 24.71 -0.73
CA VAL A 203 109.92 23.65 -1.28
C VAL A 203 109.21 22.89 -0.15
N ALA A 204 109.89 22.59 0.95
CA ALA A 204 109.29 21.92 2.11
C ALA A 204 108.15 22.75 2.73
N ASP A 205 108.32 24.07 2.87
CA ASP A 205 107.26 24.96 3.36
C ASP A 205 106.07 25.05 2.40
N GLU A 206 106.30 25.06 1.09
CA GLU A 206 105.21 25.06 0.08
C GLU A 206 104.43 23.74 0.10
N VAL A 207 105.13 22.58 0.20
CA VAL A 207 104.49 21.26 0.35
C VAL A 207 103.70 21.19 1.65
N ARG A 208 104.23 21.75 2.74
CA ARG A 208 103.54 21.82 4.04
C ARG A 208 102.25 22.65 3.93
N ASN A 209 102.31 23.81 3.28
CA ASN A 209 101.13 24.66 3.06
C ASN A 209 100.07 23.95 2.22
N LEU A 210 100.48 23.29 1.13
CA LEU A 210 99.59 22.49 0.29
C LEU A 210 98.92 21.35 1.08
N ALA A 211 99.68 20.67 1.95
CA ALA A 211 99.17 19.61 2.81
C ALA A 211 98.12 20.13 3.82
N MET A 212 98.36 21.29 4.46
CA MET A 212 97.37 21.92 5.34
C MET A 212 96.09 22.30 4.58
N ARG A 213 96.23 22.89 3.38
CA ARG A 213 95.08 23.23 2.53
C ARG A 213 94.29 21.99 2.11
N ALA A 214 94.96 20.88 1.83
CA ALA A 214 94.31 19.61 1.50
C ALA A 214 93.53 19.04 2.69
N ALA A 215 94.09 19.11 3.91
CA ALA A 215 93.41 18.68 5.14
C ALA A 215 92.15 19.52 5.41
N ASP A 216 92.24 20.85 5.26
CA ASP A 216 91.08 21.74 5.43
C ASP A 216 89.98 21.45 4.39
N ALA A 217 90.36 21.22 3.12
CA ALA A 217 89.42 20.83 2.07
C ALA A 217 88.77 19.46 2.35
N ALA A 218 89.55 18.49 2.85
CA ALA A 218 89.05 17.17 3.24
C ALA A 218 88.03 17.30 4.39
N ARG A 219 88.32 18.08 5.43
CA ARG A 219 87.39 18.34 6.55
C ARG A 219 86.10 19.01 6.10
N ASN A 220 86.19 20.04 5.26
CA ASN A 220 85.00 20.70 4.71
C ASN A 220 84.13 19.71 3.90
N THR A 221 84.76 18.84 3.10
CA THR A 221 84.05 17.81 2.34
C THR A 221 83.43 16.76 3.27
N ALA A 222 84.11 16.37 4.35
CA ALA A 222 83.58 15.45 5.35
C ALA A 222 82.29 15.98 5.99
N THR A 223 82.26 17.27 6.35
CA THR A 223 81.07 17.93 6.88
C THR A 223 79.89 17.88 5.89
N LEU A 224 80.14 18.14 4.60
CA LEU A 224 79.11 18.05 3.56
C LEU A 224 78.57 16.62 3.38
N ILE A 225 79.43 15.61 3.51
CA ILE A 225 79.04 14.20 3.44
C ILE A 225 78.20 13.81 4.66
N ASP A 226 78.59 14.22 5.87
CA ASP A 226 77.81 13.97 7.09
C ASP A 226 76.42 14.60 7.01
N ASP A 227 76.33 15.83 6.50
CA ASP A 227 75.06 16.50 6.24
C ASP A 227 74.21 15.75 5.21
N THR A 228 74.83 15.23 4.15
CA THR A 228 74.15 14.44 3.12
C THR A 228 73.61 13.13 3.71
N VAL A 229 74.40 12.41 4.49
CA VAL A 229 73.98 11.18 5.17
C VAL A 229 72.81 11.43 6.11
N ARG A 230 72.85 12.53 6.87
CA ARG A 230 71.74 12.92 7.74
C ARG A 230 70.45 13.19 6.94
N LYS A 231 70.54 13.91 5.82
CA LYS A 231 69.40 14.19 4.94
C LYS A 231 68.83 12.92 4.30
N VAL A 232 69.69 12.02 3.83
CA VAL A 232 69.28 10.72 3.24
C VAL A 232 68.58 9.86 4.29
N LYS A 233 69.09 9.80 5.52
CA LYS A 233 68.44 9.09 6.62
C LYS A 233 67.04 9.63 6.92
N GLY A 234 66.89 10.95 6.98
CA GLY A 234 65.57 11.59 7.14
C GLY A 234 64.64 11.32 5.95
N GLY A 235 65.16 11.31 4.73
CA GLY A 235 64.41 10.93 3.53
C GLY A 235 63.94 9.47 3.56
N SER A 236 64.80 8.55 3.99
CA SER A 236 64.47 7.13 4.14
C SER A 236 63.36 6.91 5.18
N GLU A 237 63.37 7.65 6.29
CA GLU A 237 62.30 7.59 7.29
C GLU A 237 60.97 8.09 6.73
N LEU A 238 60.98 9.19 5.95
CA LEU A 238 59.78 9.72 5.31
C LEU A 238 59.20 8.75 4.28
N VAL A 239 60.05 8.10 3.48
CA VAL A 239 59.65 7.05 2.53
C VAL A 239 59.03 5.86 3.26
N GLY A 240 59.65 5.41 4.36
CA GLY A 240 59.10 4.33 5.20
C GLY A 240 57.69 4.64 5.72
N ARG A 241 57.49 5.83 6.29
CA ARG A 241 56.16 6.28 6.73
C ARG A 241 55.15 6.40 5.59
N THR A 242 55.60 6.77 4.40
CA THR A 242 54.74 6.87 3.21
C THR A 242 54.32 5.48 2.72
N SER A 243 55.22 4.50 2.74
CA SER A 243 54.92 3.11 2.42
C SER A 243 53.91 2.50 3.41
N GLU A 244 54.06 2.75 4.72
CA GLU A 244 53.05 2.37 5.72
C GLU A 244 51.67 2.97 5.42
N GLY A 245 51.64 4.23 4.97
CA GLY A 245 50.42 4.90 4.52
C GLY A 245 49.75 4.19 3.34
N PHE A 246 50.52 3.82 2.31
CA PHE A 246 50.00 3.06 1.17
C PHE A 246 49.50 1.66 1.57
N ALA A 247 50.20 0.97 2.47
CA ALA A 247 49.74 -0.32 2.99
C ALA A 247 48.39 -0.20 3.72
N ALA A 248 48.19 0.87 4.50
CA ALA A 248 46.92 1.16 5.15
C ALA A 248 45.80 1.46 4.13
N VAL A 249 46.10 2.22 3.07
CA VAL A 249 45.16 2.49 1.96
C VAL A 249 44.74 1.19 1.28
N THR A 250 45.69 0.32 0.93
CA THR A 250 45.42 -0.99 0.31
C THR A 250 44.50 -1.86 1.19
N SER A 251 44.73 -1.89 2.51
CA SER A 251 43.86 -2.57 3.46
C SER A 251 42.45 -1.97 3.49
N GLY A 252 42.34 -0.64 3.48
CA GLY A 252 41.06 0.07 3.38
C GLY A 252 40.30 -0.24 2.09
N LEU A 253 41.00 -0.27 0.96
CA LEU A 253 40.41 -0.60 -0.34
C LEU A 253 39.87 -2.03 -0.37
N SER A 254 40.60 -3.00 0.21
CA SER A 254 40.12 -4.39 0.32
C SER A 254 38.84 -4.51 1.16
N LYS A 255 38.69 -3.72 2.23
CA LYS A 255 37.45 -3.67 3.01
C LYS A 255 36.30 -3.05 2.22
N MET A 256 36.57 -1.97 1.47
CA MET A 256 35.57 -1.36 0.59
C MET A 256 35.10 -2.31 -0.52
N ASP A 257 36.01 -3.09 -1.13
CA ASP A 257 35.64 -4.09 -2.14
C ASP A 257 34.61 -5.10 -1.59
N LYS A 258 34.83 -5.59 -0.35
CA LYS A 258 33.88 -6.49 0.34
C LYS A 258 32.53 -5.82 0.57
N LEU A 259 32.51 -4.61 1.11
CA LEU A 259 31.26 -3.89 1.40
C LEU A 259 30.47 -3.61 0.12
N VAL A 260 31.14 -3.24 -0.97
CA VAL A 260 30.50 -3.00 -2.26
C VAL A 260 29.93 -4.31 -2.84
N ALA A 261 30.64 -5.43 -2.69
CA ALA A 261 30.12 -6.74 -3.08
C ALA A 261 28.89 -7.14 -2.25
N GLU A 262 28.89 -6.89 -0.94
CA GLU A 262 27.74 -7.11 -0.06
C GLU A 262 26.54 -6.23 -0.45
N ILE A 263 26.75 -4.96 -0.81
CA ILE A 263 25.68 -4.08 -1.31
C ILE A 263 25.09 -4.61 -2.62
N ALA A 264 25.93 -5.10 -3.54
CA ALA A 264 25.46 -5.67 -4.80
C ALA A 264 24.59 -6.91 -4.55
N ALA A 265 25.06 -7.84 -3.71
CA ALA A 265 24.31 -9.04 -3.35
C ALA A 265 22.99 -8.72 -2.62
N ALA A 266 23.02 -7.81 -1.65
CA ALA A 266 21.83 -7.37 -0.92
C ALA A 266 20.83 -6.68 -1.85
N SER A 267 21.31 -5.91 -2.84
CA SER A 267 20.44 -5.28 -3.84
C SER A 267 19.78 -6.31 -4.77
N GLU A 268 20.49 -7.38 -5.15
CA GLU A 268 19.91 -8.49 -5.92
C GLU A 268 18.83 -9.23 -5.11
N GLU A 269 19.08 -9.48 -3.83
CA GLU A 269 18.09 -10.10 -2.93
C GLU A 269 16.86 -9.19 -2.72
N GLN A 270 17.06 -7.89 -2.54
CA GLN A 270 15.97 -6.90 -2.48
C GLN A 270 15.15 -6.92 -3.77
N ALA A 271 15.78 -7.00 -4.94
CA ALA A 271 15.06 -7.04 -6.22
C ALA A 271 14.16 -8.28 -6.31
N ALA A 272 14.65 -9.45 -5.85
CA ALA A 272 13.85 -10.67 -5.78
C ALA A 272 12.69 -10.55 -4.77
N GLY A 273 12.93 -9.94 -3.60
CA GLY A 273 11.89 -9.67 -2.60
C GLY A 273 10.80 -8.72 -3.11
N ILE A 274 11.19 -7.67 -3.84
CA ILE A 274 10.28 -6.73 -4.49
C ILE A 274 9.41 -7.44 -5.52
N GLU A 275 9.97 -8.35 -6.31
CA GLU A 275 9.20 -9.16 -7.26
C GLU A 275 8.14 -10.02 -6.56
N GLN A 276 8.47 -10.64 -5.42
CA GLN A 276 7.52 -11.41 -4.63
C GLN A 276 6.38 -10.55 -4.08
N VAL A 277 6.70 -9.37 -3.54
CA VAL A 277 5.70 -8.42 -3.07
C VAL A 277 4.81 -7.95 -4.23
N ASN A 278 5.38 -7.68 -5.41
CA ASN A 278 4.59 -7.30 -6.58
C ASN A 278 3.58 -8.38 -7.00
N ARG A 279 3.98 -9.66 -6.96
CA ARG A 279 3.05 -10.79 -7.16
C ARG A 279 1.93 -10.81 -6.11
N ALA A 280 2.26 -10.57 -4.84
CA ALA A 280 1.25 -10.51 -3.78
C ALA A 280 0.27 -9.34 -3.98
N VAL A 281 0.76 -8.17 -4.39
CA VAL A 281 -0.08 -7.00 -4.74
C VAL A 281 -1.01 -7.31 -5.91
N THR A 282 -0.53 -8.03 -6.93
CA THR A 282 -1.36 -8.49 -8.06
C THR A 282 -2.47 -9.44 -7.61
N GLU A 283 -2.21 -10.34 -6.66
CA GLU A 283 -3.26 -11.19 -6.09
C GLU A 283 -4.24 -10.39 -5.22
N MET A 284 -3.77 -9.39 -4.47
CA MET A 284 -4.66 -8.49 -3.74
C MET A 284 -5.59 -7.70 -4.67
N ASP A 285 -5.09 -7.25 -5.81
CA ASP A 285 -5.91 -6.56 -6.83
C ASP A 285 -7.06 -7.47 -7.32
N LYS A 286 -6.79 -8.76 -7.57
CA LYS A 286 -7.84 -9.73 -7.94
C LYS A 286 -8.90 -9.88 -6.84
N VAL A 287 -8.48 -9.92 -5.57
CA VAL A 287 -9.40 -10.00 -4.43
C VAL A 287 -10.25 -8.73 -4.33
N VAL A 288 -9.65 -7.55 -4.53
CA VAL A 288 -10.36 -6.27 -4.56
C VAL A 288 -11.40 -6.26 -5.69
N GLN A 289 -11.04 -6.65 -6.91
CA GLN A 289 -11.99 -6.75 -8.02
C GLN A 289 -13.14 -7.73 -7.72
N HIS A 290 -12.83 -8.87 -7.11
CA HIS A 290 -13.84 -9.85 -6.70
C HIS A 290 -14.77 -9.32 -5.61
N ASN A 291 -14.25 -8.58 -4.62
CA ASN A 291 -15.04 -7.94 -3.58
C ASN A 291 -15.98 -6.87 -4.16
N ALA A 292 -15.50 -6.06 -5.11
CA ALA A 292 -16.34 -5.07 -5.80
C ALA A 292 -17.49 -5.74 -6.54
N ALA A 293 -17.20 -6.80 -7.31
CA ALA A 293 -18.22 -7.56 -8.03
C ALA A 293 -19.22 -8.23 -7.07
N ASN A 294 -18.77 -8.74 -5.92
CA ASN A 294 -19.64 -9.35 -4.94
C ASN A 294 -20.50 -8.34 -4.20
N ALA A 295 -19.97 -7.15 -3.89
CA ALA A 295 -20.73 -6.06 -3.33
C ALA A 295 -21.87 -5.63 -4.28
N GLU A 296 -21.57 -5.46 -5.56
CA GLU A 296 -22.57 -5.11 -6.58
C GLU A 296 -23.66 -6.19 -6.72
N LYS A 297 -23.25 -7.47 -6.81
CA LYS A 297 -24.19 -8.60 -6.84
C LYS A 297 -25.06 -8.68 -5.58
N SER A 298 -24.48 -8.46 -4.41
CA SER A 298 -25.19 -8.51 -3.13
C SER A 298 -26.21 -7.38 -2.99
N ALA A 299 -25.85 -6.17 -3.42
CA ALA A 299 -26.77 -5.03 -3.48
C ALA A 299 -27.93 -5.32 -4.44
N SER A 300 -27.65 -5.84 -5.64
CA SER A 300 -28.69 -6.21 -6.61
C SER A 300 -29.62 -7.31 -6.11
N ALA A 301 -29.08 -8.38 -5.51
CA ALA A 301 -29.87 -9.46 -4.95
C ALA A 301 -30.75 -8.98 -3.77
N SER A 302 -30.21 -8.09 -2.93
CA SER A 302 -30.96 -7.50 -1.81
C SER A 302 -32.07 -6.58 -2.29
N HIS A 303 -31.83 -5.82 -3.36
CA HIS A 303 -32.87 -5.00 -3.98
C HIS A 303 -34.03 -5.84 -4.53
N GLU A 304 -33.73 -6.97 -5.16
CA GLU A 304 -34.74 -7.94 -5.60
C GLU A 304 -35.49 -8.55 -4.40
N MET A 305 -34.80 -8.95 -3.34
CA MET A 305 -35.43 -9.45 -2.11
C MET A 305 -36.37 -8.44 -1.47
N ASN A 306 -35.99 -7.15 -1.43
CA ASN A 306 -36.85 -6.08 -0.96
C ASN A 306 -38.11 -5.94 -1.83
N THR A 307 -37.94 -5.97 -3.16
CA THR A 307 -39.05 -5.91 -4.11
C THR A 307 -40.03 -7.07 -3.91
N GLN A 308 -39.52 -8.29 -3.71
CA GLN A 308 -40.35 -9.46 -3.42
C GLN A 308 -41.04 -9.38 -2.05
N ALA A 309 -40.38 -8.82 -1.04
CA ALA A 309 -40.98 -8.60 0.28
C ALA A 309 -42.14 -7.59 0.22
N VAL A 310 -41.96 -6.48 -0.50
CA VAL A 310 -43.01 -5.47 -0.74
C VAL A 310 -44.17 -6.09 -1.53
N HIS A 311 -43.87 -6.90 -2.56
CA HIS A 311 -44.89 -7.62 -3.32
C HIS A 311 -45.69 -8.60 -2.44
N MET A 312 -45.02 -9.36 -1.56
CA MET A 312 -45.65 -10.24 -0.60
C MET A 312 -46.56 -9.48 0.38
N ALA A 313 -46.09 -8.33 0.91
CA ALA A 313 -46.90 -7.47 1.76
C ALA A 313 -48.18 -6.98 1.06
N ASN A 314 -48.08 -6.62 -0.22
CA ASN A 314 -49.25 -6.23 -1.04
C ASN A 314 -50.26 -7.38 -1.21
N ILE A 315 -49.79 -8.61 -1.48
CA ILE A 315 -50.66 -9.79 -1.58
C ILE A 315 -51.36 -10.07 -0.24
N VAL A 316 -50.62 -10.00 0.87
CA VAL A 316 -51.16 -10.21 2.23
C VAL A 316 -52.18 -9.13 2.59
N ALA A 317 -51.96 -7.87 2.17
CA ALA A 317 -52.93 -6.79 2.36
C ALA A 317 -54.23 -7.04 1.59
N GLN A 318 -54.15 -7.50 0.33
CA GLN A 318 -55.33 -7.91 -0.44
C GLN A 318 -56.07 -9.07 0.22
N LEU A 319 -55.33 -10.10 0.68
CA LEU A 319 -55.91 -11.24 1.41
C LEU A 319 -56.61 -10.78 2.70
N THR A 320 -56.04 -9.82 3.42
CA THR A 320 -56.64 -9.22 4.62
C THR A 320 -57.99 -8.57 4.31
N CYS A 321 -58.10 -7.87 3.18
CA CYS A 321 -59.36 -7.25 2.74
C CYS A 321 -60.43 -8.31 2.45
N VAL A 322 -60.05 -9.42 1.82
CA VAL A 322 -60.96 -10.56 1.53
C VAL A 322 -61.44 -11.23 2.82
N VAL A 323 -60.55 -11.45 3.79
CA VAL A 323 -60.85 -12.21 5.02
C VAL A 323 -61.60 -11.38 6.06
N ARG A 324 -61.25 -10.10 6.24
CA ARG A 324 -61.90 -9.21 7.22
C ARG A 324 -63.13 -8.48 6.67
N GLY A 325 -63.38 -8.57 5.36
CA GLY A 325 -64.32 -7.71 4.64
C GLY A 325 -63.84 -6.25 4.61
N ASN A 326 -64.52 -5.42 3.82
CA ASN A 326 -64.17 -4.01 3.50
C ASN A 326 -64.05 -3.04 4.71
N LYS A 327 -64.02 -3.53 5.95
CA LYS A 327 -63.83 -2.75 7.19
C LYS A 327 -62.42 -2.81 7.76
N GLY A 328 -61.51 -3.58 7.14
CA GLY A 328 -60.18 -3.88 7.68
C GLY A 328 -58.99 -3.11 7.09
N VAL A 329 -59.21 -2.14 6.19
CA VAL A 329 -58.11 -1.31 5.65
C VAL A 329 -57.83 -0.17 6.64
N PRO A 330 -56.63 -0.07 7.25
CA PRO A 330 -56.23 1.17 7.90
C PRO A 330 -56.19 2.25 6.81
N GLN A 331 -57.06 3.26 6.91
CA GLN A 331 -56.95 4.49 6.12
C GLN A 331 -55.58 5.12 6.43
N GLY A 332 -54.59 4.85 5.58
CA GLY A 332 -53.21 5.30 5.78
C GLY A 332 -52.15 4.42 5.14
N ALA A 333 -52.42 3.13 4.87
CA ALA A 333 -51.53 2.29 4.08
C ALA A 333 -51.80 2.56 2.59
N GLY A 334 -51.04 3.47 2.00
CA GLY A 334 -51.12 3.78 0.57
C GLY A 334 -50.99 2.50 -0.24
N PHE A 335 -52.06 2.12 -0.94
CA PHE A 335 -51.98 1.15 -2.01
C PHE A 335 -51.02 1.70 -3.07
N ILE A 336 -49.80 1.17 -3.14
CA ILE A 336 -48.98 1.35 -4.33
C ILE A 336 -49.63 0.51 -5.42
N THR A 337 -50.49 1.16 -6.20
CA THR A 337 -51.14 0.56 -7.36
C THR A 337 -50.04 0.07 -8.32
N PRO A 338 -50.07 -1.19 -8.81
CA PRO A 338 -49.14 -1.66 -9.81
C PRO A 338 -49.47 -0.95 -11.13
N GLY A 339 -48.80 0.17 -11.37
CA GLY A 339 -49.08 1.05 -12.50
C GLY A 339 -48.47 2.46 -12.38
N GLN A 340 -48.04 2.89 -11.20
CA GLN A 340 -47.38 4.21 -11.01
C GLN A 340 -45.89 4.15 -10.63
N ALA A 341 -45.30 2.96 -10.49
CA ALA A 341 -43.85 2.82 -10.24
C ALA A 341 -42.96 3.08 -11.48
N ASN A 342 -43.50 3.63 -12.58
CA ASN A 342 -42.74 3.84 -13.83
C ASN A 342 -42.85 5.25 -14.44
N ARG A 343 -43.18 6.29 -13.66
CA ARG A 343 -43.16 7.69 -14.16
C ARG A 343 -42.54 8.72 -13.21
N GLY A 344 -41.80 8.28 -12.21
CA GLY A 344 -41.25 9.18 -11.18
C GLY A 344 -39.86 8.82 -10.70
N ASP A 345 -38.98 8.27 -11.56
CA ASP A 345 -37.53 8.37 -11.33
C ASP A 345 -36.69 8.09 -12.60
N GLU A 346 -37.03 8.74 -13.72
CA GLU A 346 -36.06 8.92 -14.82
C GLU A 346 -34.94 9.93 -14.45
N GLY A 347 -34.95 10.47 -13.22
CA GLY A 347 -34.00 11.47 -12.73
C GLY A 347 -32.83 10.93 -11.90
N SER A 348 -32.92 9.73 -11.34
CA SER A 348 -31.89 9.20 -10.43
C SER A 348 -31.37 7.83 -10.84
N ARG A 349 -31.18 7.61 -12.14
CA ARG A 349 -30.10 6.73 -12.56
C ARG A 349 -28.80 7.42 -12.14
N PRO A 350 -28.00 6.93 -11.17
CA PRO A 350 -26.58 7.16 -11.31
C PRO A 350 -26.22 6.41 -12.59
N SER A 351 -25.97 7.14 -13.67
CA SER A 351 -25.19 6.59 -14.77
C SER A 351 -23.84 6.19 -14.18
N LEU A 352 -23.73 4.97 -13.67
CA LEU A 352 -22.46 4.31 -13.53
C LEU A 352 -21.84 4.36 -14.93
N PRO A 353 -20.60 4.86 -15.08
CA PRO A 353 -19.93 4.77 -16.37
C PRO A 353 -19.94 3.29 -16.76
N LEU A 354 -20.58 2.98 -17.89
CA LEU A 354 -20.58 1.66 -18.48
C LEU A 354 -19.12 1.19 -18.57
N TYR A 355 -18.74 0.24 -17.72
CA TYR A 355 -17.45 -0.41 -17.83
C TYR A 355 -17.51 -1.34 -19.05
N GLY A 356 -17.04 -0.80 -20.17
CA GLY A 356 -16.48 -1.54 -21.31
C GLY A 356 -17.39 -2.52 -22.04
N ARG A 357 -18.15 -2.03 -23.02
CA ARG A 357 -18.43 -2.86 -24.22
C ARG A 357 -17.16 -2.88 -25.06
N GLN A 358 -16.44 -4.02 -25.02
CA GLN A 358 -15.23 -4.28 -25.80
C GLN A 358 -15.46 -4.02 -27.30
N LYS A 359 -14.85 -2.97 -27.85
CA LYS A 359 -14.65 -2.83 -29.30
C LYS A 359 -13.28 -3.36 -29.66
N ARG A 360 -13.23 -4.53 -30.32
CA ARG A 360 -12.04 -5.00 -31.06
C ARG A 360 -11.78 -4.04 -32.22
N ASN A 361 -10.63 -3.37 -32.21
CA ASN A 361 -10.06 -2.79 -33.42
C ASN A 361 -8.81 -3.58 -33.83
N GLY A 362 -8.69 -3.82 -35.14
CA GLY A 362 -7.85 -4.83 -35.77
C GLY A 362 -6.36 -4.52 -35.87
N ASN A 363 -5.69 -4.16 -34.77
CA ASN A 363 -4.24 -4.26 -34.68
C ASN A 363 -3.86 -4.61 -33.23
N GLY A 364 -3.37 -5.84 -33.02
CA GLY A 364 -3.21 -6.48 -31.71
C GLY A 364 -2.15 -5.84 -30.80
N LYS A 365 -2.50 -4.72 -30.19
CA LYS A 365 -1.83 -4.19 -28.99
C LYS A 365 -2.90 -3.78 -27.97
N GLU A 366 -2.88 -4.44 -26.82
CA GLU A 366 -3.71 -4.09 -25.67
C GLU A 366 -3.18 -2.80 -25.04
N SER A 367 -3.97 -1.73 -25.07
CA SER A 367 -3.77 -0.57 -24.20
C SER A 367 -5.01 -0.42 -23.33
N VAL A 368 -4.88 -0.73 -22.04
CA VAL A 368 -5.92 -0.47 -21.04
C VAL A 368 -5.79 0.99 -20.64
N THR A 369 -6.48 1.88 -21.33
CA THR A 369 -6.70 3.23 -20.83
C THR A 369 -7.94 3.23 -19.95
N MET A 370 -7.79 3.69 -18.72
CA MET A 370 -8.87 4.05 -17.78
C MET A 370 -9.12 5.56 -17.86
N PRO A 371 -10.07 6.07 -18.67
CA PRO A 371 -10.49 7.46 -18.55
C PRO A 371 -11.92 7.53 -18.01
N SER A 372 -12.05 7.84 -16.72
CA SER A 372 -13.11 8.75 -16.23
C SER A 372 -13.06 9.02 -14.71
N ILE A 373 -12.34 8.21 -13.91
CA ILE A 373 -12.19 8.49 -12.46
C ILE A 373 -10.96 9.37 -12.20
N MET A 374 -9.87 9.17 -12.94
CA MET A 374 -8.64 9.99 -12.88
C MET A 374 -8.87 11.48 -13.25
N ALA A 375 -9.82 11.80 -14.14
CA ALA A 375 -10.07 13.19 -14.56
C ALA A 375 -10.73 14.03 -13.46
N ASN A 376 -11.58 13.42 -12.62
CA ASN A 376 -12.20 14.11 -11.48
C ASN A 376 -11.24 14.19 -10.27
N LEU A 377 -10.31 13.23 -10.11
CA LEU A 377 -9.29 13.30 -9.07
C LEU A 377 -8.18 14.33 -9.38
N LYS A 378 -7.69 14.41 -10.64
CA LYS A 378 -6.72 15.46 -11.03
C LYS A 378 -7.25 16.88 -10.80
N LYS A 379 -8.55 17.11 -11.01
CA LYS A 379 -9.17 18.42 -10.78
C LYS A 379 -9.25 18.78 -9.29
N LYS A 380 -9.26 17.78 -8.40
CA LYS A 380 -9.30 17.96 -6.94
C LYS A 380 -7.90 18.07 -6.32
N ILE A 381 -6.90 17.44 -6.91
CA ILE A 381 -5.49 17.53 -6.48
C ILE A 381 -4.85 18.88 -6.89
N VAL A 382 -5.25 19.49 -8.01
CA VAL A 382 -4.73 20.81 -8.45
C VAL A 382 -5.17 21.98 -7.53
N HIS A 383 -6.12 21.78 -6.62
CA HIS A 383 -6.56 22.82 -5.69
C HIS A 383 -5.91 22.77 -4.29
N VAL A 384 -5.02 21.80 -4.02
CA VAL A 384 -4.47 21.60 -2.66
C VAL A 384 -2.97 21.85 -2.53
N ASP A 385 -2.20 22.03 -3.62
CA ASP A 385 -0.81 22.49 -3.51
C ASP A 385 -0.38 23.35 -4.70
N GLY A 386 0.16 24.54 -4.41
CA GLY A 386 0.85 25.34 -5.43
C GLY A 386 0.92 26.85 -5.23
N THR A 387 1.24 27.36 -4.02
CA THR A 387 2.08 28.56 -3.97
C THR A 387 3.51 28.15 -4.34
N PRO A 388 4.16 28.76 -5.35
CA PRO A 388 5.51 28.37 -5.71
C PRO A 388 6.51 28.96 -4.70
N LEU A 389 7.01 28.11 -3.80
CA LEU A 389 8.29 28.34 -3.12
C LEU A 389 9.41 28.06 -4.14
N GLY A 390 9.86 29.11 -4.83
CA GLY A 390 10.98 28.96 -5.76
C GLY A 390 11.13 30.05 -6.81
N ALA A 391 11.05 31.32 -6.43
CA ALA A 391 11.53 32.41 -7.26
C ALA A 391 12.34 33.39 -6.41
N ARG A 392 13.66 33.31 -6.59
CA ARG A 392 14.64 34.42 -6.53
C ARG A 392 14.41 35.51 -5.48
N ASN A 393 15.27 35.52 -4.47
CA ASN A 393 15.88 36.76 -4.01
C ASN A 393 17.38 36.55 -3.83
N SER A 394 18.12 36.75 -4.92
CA SER A 394 19.57 36.96 -4.94
C SER A 394 19.85 38.47 -4.95
N SER A 395 19.30 39.17 -3.97
CA SER A 395 19.56 40.58 -3.69
C SER A 395 19.75 40.67 -2.18
N ASP A 396 20.99 40.46 -1.75
CA ASP A 396 21.61 40.88 -0.49
C ASP A 396 22.87 40.03 -0.28
N ALA A 397 23.84 40.24 -1.17
CA ALA A 397 25.24 39.97 -0.87
C ALA A 397 25.98 41.29 -1.08
N GLU A 398 26.11 41.95 0.06
CA GLU A 398 26.96 43.06 0.43
C GLU A 398 28.20 43.25 -0.46
N ASN A 399 28.25 44.47 -0.99
CA ASN A 399 29.41 45.12 -1.55
C ASN A 399 30.52 45.21 -0.50
N ILE A 400 31.61 44.44 -0.65
CA ILE A 400 32.89 44.76 -0.01
C ILE A 400 33.92 44.96 -1.12
N HIS A 401 34.13 46.24 -1.41
CA HIS A 401 35.35 46.78 -2.01
C HIS A 401 36.51 46.57 -1.02
N VAL A 402 37.59 45.92 -1.48
CA VAL A 402 38.94 46.22 -0.98
C VAL A 402 39.83 46.32 -2.21
N GLU A 403 40.31 47.53 -2.45
CA GLU A 403 41.43 47.88 -3.34
C GLU A 403 42.72 47.20 -2.85
N ASP A 404 43.44 46.52 -3.74
CA ASP A 404 44.79 46.88 -4.24
C ASP A 404 45.40 45.74 -5.07
#